data_AF-A0A838DJK4-F1
#
_entry.id   AF-A0A838DJK4-F1
#
_cell.length_a   1.000
_cell.length_b   1.000
_cell.length_c   1.000
_cell.angle_alpha   90.00
_cell.angle_beta   90.00
_cell.angle_gamma   90.00
#
_symmetry.space_group_name_H-M   'P 1'
#
loop_
_entity.id
_entity.type
_entity.pdbx_description
1 polymer ?
#
loop_
_entity_poly.entity_id
_entity_poly.type
_entity_poly.pdbx_seq_one_letter_code
_entity_poly.pdbx_strand_id
1 'polypeptide(L)'
;MIPALITLLFVGGLVVIFFVLGRFIPLRNAKAELFGRLIVNLVMSALAFVTAALLVRPAATAAMGWAGRERFGLIHLVELPAVAQFVIAFLLMDLSFYWWHVLNHRIPFLWRFHNVHHIDPDLDVTTGFRFHFGEVAMSAVFRVVQVALIGISAPAFAIYEIVFQANTLFHHSNLRLPIRVERLLNKLLVTPRMHGIHHSQVEGETNSNYSVVFPWWDRLHRTLGLNIPQDEIVIGVPAYSSRDDNQLINTLLMPFRKQRDYWRQPDGELSGRERKHTAGSRNHLAE
;
A
#
# COMPACT_ATOMS: atom_id res chain seq x y z
N MET A 1 12.61 -17.87 -17.24
CA MET A 1 13.50 -16.73 -16.92
C MET A 1 13.05 -15.43 -17.58
N ILE A 2 12.66 -15.43 -18.87
CA ILE A 2 12.19 -14.23 -19.60
C ILE A 2 11.03 -13.47 -18.92
N PRO A 3 9.97 -14.13 -18.37
CA PRO A 3 8.88 -13.39 -17.72
C PRO A 3 9.28 -12.64 -16.44
N ALA A 4 10.25 -13.18 -15.70
CA ALA A 4 10.76 -12.56 -14.48
C ALA A 4 11.60 -11.32 -14.78
N LEU A 5 12.43 -11.38 -15.83
CA LEU A 5 13.22 -10.24 -16.29
C LEU A 5 12.32 -9.11 -16.81
N ILE A 6 11.29 -9.43 -17.59
CA ILE A 6 10.32 -8.44 -18.08
C ILE A 6 9.61 -7.75 -16.90
N THR A 7 9.16 -8.52 -15.92
CA THR A 7 8.51 -7.96 -14.71
C THR A 7 9.47 -7.05 -13.96
N LEU A 8 10.73 -7.47 -13.77
CA LEU A 8 11.74 -6.67 -13.09
C LEU A 8 12.02 -5.35 -13.83
N LEU A 9 12.20 -5.40 -15.15
CA LEU A 9 12.43 -4.21 -15.98
C LEU A 9 11.23 -3.26 -15.97
N PHE A 10 10.01 -3.82 -16.02
CA PHE A 10 8.78 -3.04 -15.96
C PHE A 10 8.62 -2.32 -14.61
N VAL A 11 8.71 -3.06 -13.50
CA VAL A 11 8.59 -2.50 -12.14
C VAL A 11 9.74 -1.52 -11.87
N GLY A 12 10.97 -1.87 -12.22
CA GLY A 12 12.13 -0.98 -12.09
C GLY A 12 12.00 0.29 -12.93
N GLY A 13 11.47 0.19 -14.15
CA GLY A 13 11.16 1.34 -15.00
C GLY A 13 10.11 2.25 -14.37
N LEU A 14 9.04 1.69 -13.81
CA LEU A 14 8.02 2.48 -13.08
C LEU A 14 8.59 3.17 -11.84
N VAL A 15 9.48 2.52 -11.08
CA VAL A 15 10.18 3.16 -9.96
C VAL A 15 10.93 4.39 -10.44
N VAL A 16 11.73 4.28 -11.50
CA VAL A 16 12.50 5.42 -12.04
C VAL A 16 11.58 6.52 -12.54
N ILE A 17 10.55 6.17 -13.33
CA ILE A 17 9.60 7.14 -13.89
C ILE A 17 8.88 7.90 -12.78
N PHE A 18 8.29 7.21 -11.81
CA PHE A 18 7.54 7.85 -10.74
C PHE A 18 8.44 8.61 -9.76
N PHE A 19 9.65 8.12 -9.51
CA PHE A 19 10.63 8.84 -8.68
C PHE A 19 10.99 10.19 -9.32
N VAL A 20 11.33 10.17 -10.62
CA VAL A 20 11.68 11.37 -11.37
C VAL A 20 10.49 12.33 -11.46
N LEU A 21 9.32 11.86 -11.90
CA LEU A 21 8.12 12.69 -12.04
C LEU A 21 7.65 13.27 -10.71
N GLY A 22 7.70 12.46 -9.62
CA GLY A 22 7.37 12.91 -8.27
C GLY A 22 8.30 14.00 -7.74
N ARG A 23 9.53 14.10 -8.27
CA ARG A 23 10.47 15.17 -7.91
C ARG A 23 10.25 16.46 -8.71
N PHE A 24 9.90 16.34 -9.99
CA PHE A 24 9.65 17.50 -10.86
C PHE A 24 8.25 18.12 -10.66
N ILE A 25 7.24 17.30 -10.38
CA ILE A 25 5.85 17.74 -10.23
C ILE A 25 5.25 17.16 -8.93
N PRO A 26 5.79 17.53 -7.75
CA PRO A 26 5.39 16.94 -6.48
C PRO A 26 3.97 17.34 -6.07
N LEU A 27 3.21 16.38 -5.55
CA LEU A 27 1.91 16.62 -4.93
C LEU A 27 2.10 17.32 -3.58
N ARG A 28 3.03 16.82 -2.77
CA ARG A 28 3.44 17.36 -1.47
C ARG A 28 4.93 17.64 -1.45
N ASN A 29 5.35 18.69 -0.76
CA ASN A 29 6.76 19.04 -0.62
C ASN A 29 7.46 18.08 0.34
N ALA A 30 8.60 17.52 -0.07
CA ALA A 30 9.42 16.69 0.79
C ALA A 30 10.07 17.51 1.91
N LYS A 31 10.15 16.94 3.11
CA LYS A 31 10.70 17.60 4.32
C LYS A 31 11.96 16.91 4.85
N ALA A 32 12.13 15.62 4.60
CA ALA A 32 13.26 14.83 5.08
C ALA A 32 14.48 14.94 4.16
N GLU A 33 15.65 14.63 4.72
CA GLU A 33 16.89 14.50 3.95
C GLU A 33 16.77 13.28 3.02
N LEU A 34 17.06 13.47 1.74
CA LEU A 34 16.74 12.50 0.69
C LEU A 34 17.62 11.25 0.81
N PHE A 35 18.93 11.40 0.91
CA PHE A 35 19.87 10.30 0.77
C PHE A 35 19.75 9.28 1.90
N GLY A 36 19.70 9.74 3.15
CA GLY A 36 19.49 8.89 4.32
C GLY A 36 18.16 8.14 4.26
N ARG A 37 17.08 8.83 3.86
CA ARG A 37 15.76 8.21 3.67
C ARG A 37 15.78 7.14 2.58
N LEU A 38 16.44 7.41 1.45
CA LEU A 38 16.58 6.43 0.36
C LEU A 38 17.33 5.17 0.80
N ILE A 39 18.40 5.30 1.59
CA ILE A 39 19.12 4.13 2.12
C ILE A 39 18.19 3.27 2.98
N VAL A 40 17.46 3.89 3.92
CA VAL A 40 16.52 3.18 4.78
C VAL A 40 15.46 2.48 3.94
N ASN A 41 14.84 3.20 3.00
CA ASN A 41 13.77 2.66 2.16
C ASN A 41 14.25 1.51 1.26
N LEU A 42 15.46 1.63 0.69
CA LEU A 42 16.06 0.59 -0.13
C LEU A 42 16.36 -0.68 0.67
N VAL A 43 16.97 -0.55 1.86
CA VAL A 43 17.30 -1.71 2.71
C VAL A 43 16.02 -2.41 3.19
N MET A 44 15.03 -1.64 3.65
CA MET A 44 13.74 -2.20 4.08
C MET A 44 13.03 -2.92 2.93
N SER A 45 12.97 -2.29 1.75
CA SER A 45 12.39 -2.90 0.55
C SER A 45 13.14 -4.17 0.13
N ALA A 46 14.47 -4.18 0.18
CA ALA A 46 15.28 -5.35 -0.15
C ALA A 46 14.96 -6.53 0.78
N LEU A 47 14.88 -6.29 2.09
CA LEU A 47 14.51 -7.32 3.07
C LEU A 47 13.08 -7.83 2.84
N ALA A 48 12.15 -6.94 2.54
CA ALA A 48 10.78 -7.29 2.19
C ALA A 48 10.73 -8.17 0.93
N PHE A 49 11.41 -7.79 -0.16
CA PHE A 49 11.45 -8.56 -1.40
C PHE A 49 12.16 -9.91 -1.26
N VAL A 50 13.26 -9.98 -0.51
CA VAL A 50 13.93 -11.25 -0.19
C VAL A 50 12.96 -12.17 0.58
N THR A 51 12.26 -11.63 1.58
CA THR A 51 11.26 -12.41 2.34
C THR A 51 10.11 -12.88 1.45
N ALA A 52 9.61 -12.02 0.56
CA ALA A 52 8.58 -12.40 -0.41
C ALA A 52 9.07 -13.50 -1.36
N ALA A 53 10.31 -13.41 -1.84
CA ALA A 53 10.91 -14.40 -2.73
C ALA A 53 11.13 -15.76 -2.05
N LEU A 54 11.50 -15.76 -0.77
CA LEU A 54 11.80 -16.98 -0.01
C LEU A 54 10.56 -17.63 0.63
N LEU A 55 9.56 -16.84 1.03
CA LEU A 55 8.40 -17.34 1.77
C LEU A 55 7.10 -17.22 0.95
N VAL A 56 6.73 -15.99 0.57
CA VAL A 56 5.41 -15.73 -0.04
C VAL A 56 5.28 -16.41 -1.39
N ARG A 57 6.26 -16.26 -2.29
CA ARG A 57 6.20 -16.80 -3.65
C ARG A 57 6.16 -18.33 -3.68
N PRO A 58 7.03 -19.07 -2.96
CA PRO A 58 6.93 -20.53 -2.89
C PRO A 58 5.62 -20.99 -2.28
N ALA A 59 5.17 -20.36 -1.19
CA ALA A 59 3.92 -20.72 -0.52
C ALA A 59 2.69 -20.52 -1.42
N ALA A 60 2.60 -19.35 -2.09
CA ALA A 60 1.53 -19.07 -3.04
C ALA A 60 1.56 -20.02 -4.25
N THR A 61 2.75 -20.33 -4.77
CA THR A 61 2.91 -21.27 -5.90
C THR A 61 2.47 -22.68 -5.51
N ALA A 62 2.85 -23.16 -4.32
CA ALA A 62 2.44 -24.46 -3.81
C ALA A 62 0.92 -24.52 -3.61
N ALA A 63 0.34 -23.47 -3.02
CA ALA A 63 -1.10 -23.36 -2.78
C ALA A 63 -1.92 -23.33 -4.09
N MET A 64 -1.51 -22.52 -5.07
CA MET A 64 -2.14 -22.51 -6.41
C MET A 64 -1.99 -23.86 -7.11
N GLY A 65 -0.81 -24.49 -7.03
CA GLY A 65 -0.57 -25.80 -7.62
C GLY A 65 -1.45 -26.89 -7.01
N TRP A 66 -1.64 -26.87 -5.69
CA TRP A 66 -2.57 -27.77 -4.99
C TRP A 66 -4.02 -27.48 -5.37
N ALA A 67 -4.46 -26.21 -5.29
CA ALA A 67 -5.83 -25.83 -5.60
C ALA A 67 -6.20 -26.15 -7.05
N GLY A 68 -5.27 -25.99 -7.99
CA GLY A 68 -5.46 -26.38 -9.39
C GLY A 68 -5.61 -27.89 -9.60
N ARG A 69 -4.82 -28.72 -8.89
CA ARG A 69 -4.92 -30.20 -9.00
C ARG A 69 -6.21 -30.73 -8.39
N GLU A 70 -6.59 -30.23 -7.22
CA GLU A 70 -7.80 -30.65 -6.51
C GLU A 70 -9.07 -29.95 -7.04
N ARG A 71 -8.92 -29.02 -7.99
CA ARG A 71 -9.98 -28.10 -8.44
C ARG A 71 -10.69 -27.41 -7.26
N PHE A 72 -9.93 -27.05 -6.24
CA PHE A 72 -10.42 -26.37 -5.05
C PHE A 72 -10.50 -24.86 -5.27
N GLY A 73 -11.48 -24.20 -4.64
CA GLY A 73 -11.62 -22.75 -4.61
C GLY A 73 -12.89 -22.21 -5.27
N LEU A 74 -13.22 -20.96 -4.95
CA LEU A 74 -14.47 -20.30 -5.31
C LEU A 74 -14.73 -20.29 -6.82
N ILE A 75 -13.70 -20.08 -7.64
CA ILE A 75 -13.88 -20.02 -9.10
C ILE A 75 -14.20 -21.38 -9.73
N HIS A 76 -14.00 -22.48 -9.00
CA HIS A 76 -14.29 -23.85 -9.43
C HIS A 76 -15.68 -24.33 -8.99
N LEU A 77 -16.39 -23.57 -8.14
CA LEU A 77 -17.73 -23.93 -7.65
C LEU A 77 -18.79 -23.91 -8.76
N VAL A 78 -18.59 -23.09 -9.79
CA VAL A 78 -19.51 -22.94 -10.92
C VAL A 78 -18.70 -22.95 -12.21
N GLU A 79 -19.21 -23.61 -13.23
CA GLU A 79 -18.62 -23.56 -14.56
C GLU A 79 -18.83 -22.18 -15.17
N LEU A 80 -17.74 -21.42 -15.26
CA LEU A 80 -17.71 -20.07 -15.80
C LEU A 80 -16.76 -20.01 -16.99
N PRO A 81 -17.04 -19.17 -18.02
CA PRO A 81 -16.07 -18.89 -19.07
C PRO A 81 -14.75 -18.40 -18.49
N ALA A 82 -13.63 -18.74 -19.13
CA ALA A 82 -12.29 -18.41 -18.63
C ALA A 82 -12.09 -16.92 -18.32
N VAL A 83 -12.68 -16.03 -19.13
CA VAL A 83 -12.65 -14.58 -18.90
C VAL A 83 -13.37 -14.20 -17.59
N ALA A 84 -14.53 -14.80 -17.31
CA ALA A 84 -15.27 -14.54 -16.08
C ALA A 84 -14.52 -15.06 -14.85
N GLN A 85 -13.92 -16.25 -14.92
CA GLN A 85 -13.05 -16.78 -13.86
C GLN A 85 -11.88 -15.84 -13.56
N PHE A 86 -11.21 -15.35 -14.62
CA PHE A 86 -10.11 -14.40 -14.48
C PHE A 86 -10.57 -13.11 -13.78
N VAL A 87 -11.65 -12.48 -14.26
CA VAL A 87 -12.16 -11.23 -13.71
C VAL A 87 -12.58 -11.41 -12.24
N ILE A 88 -13.33 -12.46 -11.93
CA ILE A 88 -13.77 -12.74 -10.55
C ILE A 88 -12.57 -13.00 -9.64
N ALA A 89 -11.62 -13.84 -10.07
CA ALA A 89 -10.41 -14.10 -9.30
C ALA A 89 -9.62 -12.82 -9.04
N PHE A 90 -9.44 -11.97 -10.05
CA PHE A 90 -8.75 -10.68 -9.92
C PHE A 90 -9.45 -9.77 -8.90
N LEU A 91 -10.77 -9.63 -8.98
CA LEU A 91 -11.54 -8.81 -8.06
C LEU A 91 -11.50 -9.35 -6.62
N LEU A 92 -11.59 -10.68 -6.45
CA LEU A 92 -11.48 -11.32 -5.16
C LEU A 92 -10.07 -11.16 -4.57
N MET A 93 -9.02 -11.19 -5.38
CA MET A 93 -7.65 -10.90 -4.94
C MET A 93 -7.55 -9.47 -4.40
N ASP A 94 -8.04 -8.47 -5.14
CA ASP A 94 -7.97 -7.07 -4.69
C ASP A 94 -8.84 -6.81 -3.44
N LEU A 95 -10.07 -7.36 -3.41
CA LEU A 95 -10.96 -7.24 -2.25
C LEU A 95 -10.37 -7.89 -0.99
N SER A 96 -9.81 -9.08 -1.10
CA SER A 96 -9.20 -9.75 0.06
C SER A 96 -7.91 -9.06 0.50
N PHE A 97 -7.17 -8.41 -0.41
CA PHE A 97 -6.03 -7.59 -0.04
C PHE A 97 -6.44 -6.27 0.64
N TYR A 98 -7.56 -5.66 0.23
CA TYR A 98 -8.20 -4.57 0.97
C TYR A 98 -8.45 -4.98 2.43
N TRP A 99 -9.00 -6.18 2.67
CA TRP A 99 -9.20 -6.69 4.02
C TRP A 99 -7.90 -6.94 4.76
N TRP A 100 -6.89 -7.52 4.11
CA TRP A 100 -5.56 -7.67 4.71
C TRP A 100 -4.99 -6.31 5.16
N HIS A 101 -5.17 -5.27 4.36
CA HIS A 101 -4.72 -3.93 4.70
C HIS A 101 -5.50 -3.34 5.89
N VAL A 102 -6.82 -3.51 5.92
CA VAL A 102 -7.65 -3.16 7.09
C VAL A 102 -7.16 -3.88 8.34
N LEU A 103 -6.88 -5.19 8.27
CA LEU A 103 -6.38 -5.96 9.41
C LEU A 103 -5.03 -5.43 9.90
N ASN A 104 -4.12 -5.04 8.99
CA ASN A 104 -2.85 -4.43 9.35
C ASN A 104 -3.00 -3.12 10.13
N HIS A 105 -4.06 -2.35 9.88
CA HIS A 105 -4.36 -1.13 10.63
C HIS A 105 -5.12 -1.37 11.93
N ARG A 106 -6.03 -2.36 11.95
CA ARG A 106 -6.98 -2.55 13.05
C ARG A 106 -6.51 -3.51 14.12
N ILE A 107 -5.66 -4.47 13.79
CA ILE A 107 -5.09 -5.41 14.77
C ILE A 107 -3.80 -4.81 15.32
N PRO A 108 -3.73 -4.48 16.64
CA PRO A 108 -2.56 -3.82 17.21
C PRO A 108 -1.25 -4.57 16.96
N PHE A 109 -1.28 -5.90 16.97
CA PHE A 109 -0.09 -6.70 16.68
C PHE A 109 0.41 -6.54 15.24
N LEU A 110 -0.48 -6.54 14.25
CA LEU A 110 -0.09 -6.35 12.84
C LEU A 110 0.35 -4.90 12.58
N TRP A 111 -0.33 -3.94 13.20
CA TRP A 111 0.02 -2.52 13.09
C TRP A 111 1.44 -2.22 13.57
N ARG A 112 1.98 -2.96 14.55
CA ARG A 112 3.39 -2.82 14.96
C ARG A 112 4.38 -2.99 13.82
N PHE A 113 4.04 -3.82 12.85
CA PHE A 113 4.87 -4.08 11.67
C PHE A 113 4.48 -3.16 10.52
N HIS A 114 3.18 -2.93 10.34
CA HIS A 114 2.69 -2.09 9.26
C HIS A 114 2.98 -0.61 9.48
N ASN A 115 3.05 -0.13 10.72
CA ASN A 115 3.41 1.26 11.00
C ASN A 115 4.84 1.58 10.53
N VAL A 116 5.71 0.57 10.38
CA VAL A 116 7.05 0.76 9.80
C VAL A 116 6.95 1.29 8.38
N HIS A 117 5.91 0.96 7.63
CA HIS A 117 5.61 1.59 6.35
C HIS A 117 5.22 3.06 6.54
N HIS A 118 4.28 3.31 7.46
CA HIS A 118 3.67 4.62 7.73
C HIS A 118 4.56 5.64 8.44
N ILE A 119 5.63 5.24 9.13
CA ILE A 119 6.51 6.20 9.84
C ILE A 119 7.40 7.01 8.89
N ASP A 120 7.43 6.68 7.59
CA ASP A 120 8.24 7.39 6.61
C ASP A 120 7.83 8.87 6.61
N PRO A 121 8.74 9.84 6.88
CA PRO A 121 8.35 11.25 7.06
C PRO A 121 7.88 11.93 5.77
N ASP A 122 8.19 11.32 4.62
CA ASP A 122 7.71 11.74 3.31
C ASP A 122 7.15 10.52 2.57
N LEU A 123 6.23 10.77 1.64
CA LEU A 123 5.60 9.75 0.83
C LEU A 123 6.03 9.90 -0.62
N ASP A 124 6.77 8.95 -1.15
CA ASP A 124 7.10 8.81 -2.56
C ASP A 124 7.19 7.33 -2.98
N VAL A 125 7.55 7.06 -4.24
CA VAL A 125 7.62 5.69 -4.78
C VAL A 125 8.53 4.75 -3.97
N THR A 126 9.52 5.27 -3.24
CA THR A 126 10.43 4.46 -2.43
C THR A 126 9.80 4.01 -1.11
N THR A 127 8.78 4.72 -0.64
CA THR A 127 7.93 4.29 0.48
C THR A 127 7.09 3.08 0.07
N GLY A 128 6.71 2.95 -1.20
CA GLY A 128 5.72 1.97 -1.66
C GLY A 128 6.02 0.50 -1.36
N PHE A 129 7.28 0.14 -1.12
CA PHE A 129 7.68 -1.21 -0.71
C PHE A 129 8.51 -1.24 0.58
N ARG A 130 8.50 -0.15 1.35
CA ARG A 130 9.19 -0.01 2.64
C ARG A 130 8.45 -0.76 3.76
N PHE A 131 8.19 -2.05 3.56
CA PHE A 131 7.54 -2.91 4.55
C PHE A 131 8.56 -3.57 5.48
N HIS A 132 8.16 -3.85 6.72
CA HIS A 132 8.96 -4.68 7.59
C HIS A 132 8.94 -6.14 7.11
N PHE A 133 10.08 -6.82 7.07
CA PHE A 133 10.17 -8.22 6.61
C PHE A 133 9.23 -9.16 7.39
N GLY A 134 9.02 -8.90 8.68
CA GLY A 134 8.05 -9.61 9.52
C GLY A 134 6.61 -9.50 9.02
N GLU A 135 6.18 -8.34 8.52
CA GLU A 135 4.86 -8.18 7.88
C GLU A 135 4.75 -9.06 6.65
N VAL A 136 5.78 -9.04 5.80
CA VAL A 136 5.82 -9.84 4.57
C VAL A 136 5.81 -11.34 4.90
N ALA A 137 6.52 -11.78 5.94
CA ALA A 137 6.52 -13.17 6.39
C ALA A 137 5.13 -13.61 6.87
N MET A 138 4.44 -12.78 7.68
CA MET A 138 3.07 -13.05 8.10
C MET A 138 2.10 -13.07 6.92
N SER A 139 2.33 -12.22 5.92
CA SER A 139 1.50 -12.19 4.70
C SER A 139 1.56 -13.50 3.92
N ALA A 140 2.60 -14.35 4.09
CA ALA A 140 2.69 -15.64 3.42
C ALA A 140 1.52 -16.58 3.81
N VAL A 141 1.13 -16.58 5.10
CA VAL A 141 -0.02 -17.37 5.59
C VAL A 141 -1.32 -16.87 4.98
N PHE A 142 -1.53 -15.54 5.02
CA PHE A 142 -2.66 -14.90 4.36
C PHE A 142 -2.70 -15.25 2.87
N ARG A 143 -1.55 -15.19 2.18
CA ARG A 143 -1.46 -15.42 0.75
C ARG A 143 -1.79 -16.85 0.36
N VAL A 144 -1.37 -17.84 1.15
CA VAL A 144 -1.75 -19.25 0.96
C VAL A 144 -3.26 -19.41 1.02
N VAL A 145 -3.89 -18.86 2.06
CA VAL A 145 -5.35 -18.93 2.24
C VAL A 145 -6.05 -18.20 1.10
N GLN A 146 -5.60 -17.00 0.74
CA GLN A 146 -6.15 -16.17 -0.32
C GLN A 146 -6.18 -16.92 -1.66
N VAL A 147 -5.02 -17.40 -2.12
CA VAL A 147 -4.94 -18.03 -3.45
C VAL A 147 -5.64 -19.38 -3.50
N ALA A 148 -5.58 -20.16 -2.42
CA ALA A 148 -6.25 -21.46 -2.34
C ALA A 148 -7.77 -21.31 -2.31
N LEU A 149 -8.31 -20.44 -1.44
CA LEU A 149 -9.76 -20.21 -1.34
C LEU A 149 -10.33 -19.62 -2.63
N ILE A 150 -9.62 -18.72 -3.29
CA ILE A 150 -10.07 -18.20 -4.59
C ILE A 150 -9.97 -19.28 -5.66
N GLY A 151 -8.93 -20.12 -5.62
CA GLY A 151 -8.63 -21.10 -6.66
C GLY A 151 -7.95 -20.46 -7.88
N ILE A 152 -7.29 -19.32 -7.71
CA ILE A 152 -6.76 -18.51 -8.82
C ILE A 152 -5.70 -19.27 -9.64
N SER A 153 -5.74 -19.12 -10.97
CA SER A 153 -4.75 -19.69 -11.87
C SER A 153 -3.42 -18.92 -11.81
N ALA A 154 -2.31 -19.59 -12.08
CA ALA A 154 -0.98 -18.95 -12.06
C ALA A 154 -0.86 -17.74 -13.03
N PRO A 155 -1.42 -17.76 -14.26
CA PRO A 155 -1.41 -16.57 -15.12
C PRO A 155 -2.24 -15.42 -14.55
N ALA A 156 -3.42 -15.69 -13.99
CA ALA A 156 -4.27 -14.67 -13.40
C ALA A 156 -3.60 -14.03 -12.18
N PHE A 157 -2.96 -14.84 -11.34
CA PHE A 157 -2.18 -14.38 -10.19
C PHE A 157 -0.99 -13.50 -10.62
N ALA A 158 -0.24 -13.92 -11.65
CA ALA A 158 0.90 -13.15 -12.15
C ALA A 158 0.47 -11.78 -12.70
N ILE A 159 -0.65 -11.72 -13.44
CA ILE A 159 -1.21 -10.45 -13.95
C ILE A 159 -1.67 -9.57 -12.78
N TYR A 160 -2.37 -10.14 -11.79
CA TYR A 160 -2.77 -9.41 -10.59
C TYR A 160 -1.57 -8.81 -9.87
N GLU A 161 -0.51 -9.59 -9.62
CA GLU A 161 0.68 -9.10 -8.92
C GLU A 161 1.42 -7.98 -9.70
N ILE A 162 1.40 -8.00 -11.03
CA ILE A 162 1.96 -6.90 -11.86
C ILE A 162 1.12 -5.62 -11.68
N VAL A 163 -0.20 -5.74 -11.79
CA VAL A 163 -1.11 -4.58 -11.64
C VAL A 163 -1.06 -4.03 -10.22
N PHE A 164 -1.06 -4.92 -9.22
CA PHE A 164 -0.92 -4.57 -7.81
C PHE A 164 0.36 -3.76 -7.56
N GLN A 165 1.52 -4.27 -7.99
CA GLN A 165 2.80 -3.57 -7.83
C GLN A 165 2.83 -2.24 -8.58
N ALA A 166 2.32 -2.20 -9.83
CA ALA A 166 2.26 -0.98 -10.60
C ALA A 166 1.39 0.08 -9.93
N ASN A 167 0.23 -0.30 -9.38
CA ASN A 167 -0.64 0.63 -8.69
C ASN A 167 -0.09 1.04 -7.32
N THR A 168 0.63 0.15 -6.62
CA THR A 168 1.36 0.48 -5.40
C THR A 168 2.41 1.55 -5.66
N LEU A 169 3.20 1.42 -6.73
CA LEU A 169 4.17 2.44 -7.13
C LEU A 169 3.47 3.75 -7.54
N PHE A 170 2.39 3.65 -8.30
CA PHE A 170 1.63 4.81 -8.75
C PHE A 170 1.05 5.60 -7.59
N HIS A 171 0.30 4.97 -6.66
CA HIS A 171 -0.37 5.69 -5.59
C HIS A 171 0.58 6.18 -4.48
N HIS A 172 1.84 5.70 -4.42
CA HIS A 172 2.87 6.22 -3.51
C HIS A 172 3.72 7.31 -4.19
N SER A 173 3.68 7.46 -5.52
CA SER A 173 4.61 8.26 -6.33
C SER A 173 4.82 9.73 -5.95
N ASN A 174 3.96 10.31 -5.10
CA ASN A 174 3.88 11.76 -4.86
C ASN A 174 3.64 12.60 -6.14
N LEU A 175 3.20 11.98 -7.24
CA LEU A 175 2.97 12.70 -8.48
C LEU A 175 1.71 13.57 -8.37
N ARG A 176 1.85 14.87 -8.65
CA ARG A 176 0.70 15.76 -8.79
C ARG A 176 0.05 15.58 -10.16
N LEU A 177 -1.19 15.12 -10.16
CA LEU A 177 -2.01 15.04 -11.36
C LEU A 177 -2.94 16.26 -11.46
N PRO A 178 -3.30 16.71 -12.68
CA PRO A 178 -4.38 17.66 -12.85
C PRO A 178 -5.67 17.12 -12.24
N ILE A 179 -6.39 17.94 -11.45
CA ILE A 179 -7.53 17.47 -10.65
C ILE A 179 -8.61 16.76 -11.48
N ARG A 180 -8.83 17.18 -12.73
CA ARG A 180 -9.80 16.53 -13.64
C ARG A 180 -9.38 15.11 -14.01
N VAL A 181 -8.10 14.91 -14.30
CA VAL A 181 -7.53 13.58 -14.60
C VAL A 181 -7.64 12.70 -13.37
N GLU A 182 -7.30 13.26 -12.21
CA GLU A 182 -7.32 12.54 -10.95
C GLU A 182 -8.73 12.07 -10.55
N ARG A 183 -9.76 12.91 -10.75
CA ARG A 183 -11.18 12.52 -10.55
C ARG A 183 -11.60 11.36 -11.45
N LEU A 184 -11.18 11.37 -12.72
CA LEU A 184 -11.50 10.28 -13.64
C LEU A 184 -10.78 9.00 -13.24
N LEU A 185 -9.48 9.08 -12.95
CA LEU A 185 -8.67 7.95 -12.55
C LEU A 185 -9.15 7.35 -11.23
N ASN A 186 -9.55 8.16 -10.24
CA ASN A 186 -10.04 7.69 -8.94
C ASN A 186 -11.37 6.91 -9.01
N LYS A 187 -12.05 6.89 -10.16
CA LYS A 187 -13.18 5.96 -10.38
C LYS A 187 -12.72 4.53 -10.59
N LEU A 188 -11.45 4.31 -10.97
CA LEU A 188 -10.91 3.00 -11.33
C LEU A 188 -9.66 2.63 -10.53
N LEU A 189 -8.75 3.56 -10.29
CA LEU A 189 -7.47 3.30 -9.63
C LEU A 189 -7.30 4.19 -8.40
N VAL A 190 -6.70 3.64 -7.35
CA VAL A 190 -6.24 4.45 -6.20
C VAL A 190 -5.15 5.41 -6.70
N THR A 191 -5.26 6.68 -6.35
CA THR A 191 -4.40 7.76 -6.84
C THR A 191 -3.46 8.30 -5.76
N PRO A 192 -2.35 9.00 -6.13
CA PRO A 192 -1.44 9.62 -5.17
C PRO A 192 -2.08 10.53 -4.12
N ARG A 193 -3.17 11.22 -4.49
CA ARG A 193 -3.91 12.10 -3.58
C ARG A 193 -4.77 11.35 -2.60
N MET A 194 -5.47 10.32 -3.06
CA MET A 194 -6.31 9.47 -2.20
C MET A 194 -5.42 8.74 -1.20
N HIS A 195 -4.36 8.08 -1.67
CA HIS A 195 -3.47 7.31 -0.81
C HIS A 195 -2.62 8.19 0.11
N GLY A 196 -2.30 9.42 -0.30
CA GLY A 196 -1.62 10.38 0.58
C GLY A 196 -2.39 10.71 1.86
N ILE A 197 -3.73 10.64 1.83
CA ILE A 197 -4.59 10.85 3.03
C ILE A 197 -4.40 9.68 4.02
N HIS A 198 -4.30 8.46 3.50
CA HIS A 198 -4.06 7.26 4.30
C HIS A 198 -2.72 7.27 5.05
N HIS A 199 -1.74 8.03 4.57
CA HIS A 199 -0.43 8.22 5.22
C HIS A 199 -0.36 9.47 6.12
N SER A 200 -1.48 10.16 6.31
CA SER A 200 -1.57 11.34 7.17
C SER A 200 -1.34 10.97 8.64
N GLN A 201 -0.82 11.91 9.42
CA GLN A 201 -0.68 11.82 10.87
C GLN A 201 -2.02 11.87 11.63
N VAL A 202 -3.12 12.26 10.97
CA VAL A 202 -4.44 12.35 11.61
C VAL A 202 -5.10 10.97 11.63
N GLU A 203 -5.40 10.43 12.82
CA GLU A 203 -5.91 9.05 12.99
C GLU A 203 -7.09 8.70 12.07
N GLY A 204 -8.06 9.60 11.91
CA GLY A 204 -9.22 9.40 11.05
C GLY A 204 -8.89 9.40 9.55
N GLU A 205 -7.82 10.09 9.14
CA GLU A 205 -7.30 10.09 7.77
C GLU A 205 -6.46 8.82 7.53
N THR A 206 -5.60 8.44 8.48
CA THR A 206 -4.79 7.20 8.40
C THR A 206 -5.68 5.96 8.29
N ASN A 207 -6.78 5.94 9.04
CA ASN A 207 -7.73 4.83 9.06
C ASN A 207 -8.83 4.97 7.98
N SER A 208 -8.43 5.37 6.78
CA SER A 208 -9.26 5.50 5.58
C SER A 208 -8.48 5.02 4.35
N ASN A 209 -9.14 4.85 3.20
CA ASN A 209 -8.50 4.58 1.90
C ASN A 209 -7.58 3.34 1.88
N TYR A 210 -8.08 2.17 2.28
CA TYR A 210 -7.31 0.94 2.38
C TYR A 210 -7.13 0.19 1.04
N SER A 211 -7.87 0.57 -0.01
CA SER A 211 -7.74 -0.09 -1.31
C SER A 211 -6.33 0.04 -1.88
N VAL A 212 -5.88 -0.99 -2.60
CA VAL A 212 -4.61 -0.93 -3.35
C VAL A 212 -4.85 -0.66 -4.83
N VAL A 213 -5.61 -1.50 -5.56
CA VAL A 213 -5.88 -1.27 -6.98
C VAL A 213 -7.18 -0.48 -7.17
N PHE A 214 -8.32 -1.07 -6.80
CA PHE A 214 -9.63 -0.46 -7.05
C PHE A 214 -10.14 0.29 -5.82
N PRO A 215 -10.46 1.59 -5.91
CA PRO A 215 -11.04 2.37 -4.81
C PRO A 215 -12.53 2.03 -4.54
N TRP A 216 -13.04 0.96 -5.15
CA TRP A 216 -14.42 0.50 -4.99
C TRP A 216 -14.65 -0.11 -3.61
N TRP A 217 -13.64 -0.78 -3.05
CA TRP A 217 -13.77 -1.40 -1.73
C TRP A 217 -13.88 -0.36 -0.63
N ASP A 218 -13.15 0.75 -0.73
CA ASP A 218 -13.34 1.88 0.19
C ASP A 218 -14.73 2.52 0.08
N ARG A 219 -15.30 2.59 -1.14
CA ARG A 219 -16.70 3.04 -1.33
C ARG A 219 -17.69 2.07 -0.69
N LEU A 220 -17.51 0.78 -0.94
CA LEU A 220 -18.38 -0.28 -0.44
C LEU A 220 -18.39 -0.34 1.09
N HIS A 221 -17.24 -0.20 1.73
CA HIS A 221 -17.08 -0.30 3.18
C HIS A 221 -17.12 1.05 3.90
N ARG A 222 -17.39 2.15 3.18
CA ARG A 222 -17.46 3.52 3.72
C ARG A 222 -16.18 3.97 4.43
N THR A 223 -15.04 3.58 3.91
CA THR A 223 -13.70 4.00 4.36
C THR A 223 -13.06 5.00 3.39
N LEU A 224 -13.79 5.45 2.36
CA LEU A 224 -13.31 6.45 1.41
C LEU A 224 -13.20 7.83 2.07
N GLY A 225 -11.96 8.34 2.16
CA GLY A 225 -11.64 9.70 2.56
C GLY A 225 -11.13 10.50 1.37
N LEU A 226 -11.90 11.50 0.91
CA LEU A 226 -11.49 12.43 -0.14
C LEU A 226 -11.46 13.86 0.38
N ASN A 227 -11.03 14.80 -0.46
CA ASN A 227 -11.20 16.25 -0.25
C ASN A 227 -10.37 16.89 0.86
N ILE A 228 -9.36 16.19 1.36
CA ILE A 228 -8.38 16.77 2.27
C ILE A 228 -7.35 17.61 1.50
N PRO A 229 -7.14 18.90 1.86
CA PRO A 229 -6.09 19.74 1.29
C PRO A 229 -4.72 19.08 1.46
N GLN A 230 -4.02 18.85 0.34
CA GLN A 230 -2.79 18.04 0.33
C GLN A 230 -1.60 18.77 0.93
N ASP A 231 -1.58 20.10 0.85
CA ASP A 231 -0.59 20.98 1.48
C ASP A 231 -0.68 20.99 3.01
N GLU A 232 -1.84 20.64 3.56
CA GLU A 232 -2.05 20.49 5.00
C GLU A 232 -1.76 19.07 5.52
N ILE A 233 -1.58 18.07 4.64
CA ILE A 233 -1.26 16.70 5.07
C ILE A 233 0.18 16.64 5.55
N VAL A 234 0.35 16.26 6.82
CA VAL A 234 1.64 15.84 7.38
C VAL A 234 1.71 14.33 7.30
N ILE A 235 2.68 13.82 6.56
CA ILE A 235 2.93 12.38 6.40
C ILE A 235 3.63 11.84 7.64
N GLY A 236 3.31 10.60 8.02
CA GLY A 236 4.02 9.88 9.07
C GLY A 236 3.09 9.36 10.17
N VAL A 237 3.70 8.84 11.24
CA VAL A 237 3.01 8.56 12.50
C VAL A 237 3.50 9.57 13.55
N PRO A 238 2.61 10.35 14.20
CA PRO A 238 2.97 11.41 15.13
C PRO A 238 4.00 10.99 16.18
N ALA A 239 3.78 9.84 16.81
CA ALA A 239 4.64 9.34 17.87
C ALA A 239 6.05 8.96 17.42
N TYR A 240 6.28 8.84 16.12
CA TYR A 240 7.53 8.43 15.48
C TYR A 240 8.03 9.48 14.47
N SER A 241 7.77 10.76 14.76
CA SER A 241 8.10 11.89 13.89
C SER A 241 9.54 12.39 14.03
N SER A 242 10.33 11.86 14.99
CA SER A 242 11.72 12.28 15.17
C SER A 242 12.63 11.70 14.07
N ARG A 243 13.75 12.37 13.78
CA ARG A 243 14.76 11.85 12.83
C ARG A 243 15.30 10.48 13.26
N ASP A 244 15.45 10.26 14.56
CA ASP A 244 16.02 9.03 15.10
C ASP A 244 15.11 7.83 14.89
N ASP A 245 13.79 8.02 14.93
CA ASP A 245 12.82 6.94 14.71
C ASP A 245 12.95 6.32 13.31
N ASN A 246 13.36 7.11 12.32
CA ASN A 246 13.53 6.70 10.93
C ASN A 246 14.94 6.25 10.57
N GLN A 247 15.86 6.11 11.55
CA GLN A 247 17.13 5.43 11.31
C GLN A 247 16.91 3.94 11.08
N LEU A 248 17.76 3.32 10.25
CA LEU A 248 17.62 1.92 9.82
C LEU A 248 17.44 0.94 10.99
N ILE A 249 18.31 1.02 12.00
CA ILE A 249 18.27 0.11 13.15
C ILE A 249 16.97 0.32 13.96
N ASN A 250 16.54 1.56 14.13
CA ASN A 250 15.31 1.86 14.87
C ASN A 250 14.07 1.40 14.09
N THR A 251 14.06 1.55 12.77
CA THR A 251 13.01 1.06 11.87
C THR A 251 12.90 -0.47 11.93
N LEU A 252 14.03 -1.20 11.93
CA LEU A 252 14.06 -2.66 12.04
C LEU A 252 13.62 -3.18 13.42
N LEU A 253 14.01 -2.49 14.49
CA LEU A 253 13.69 -2.92 15.85
C LEU A 253 12.32 -2.41 16.33
N MET A 254 11.71 -1.46 15.63
CA MET A 254 10.46 -0.80 16.02
C MET A 254 9.34 -1.78 16.39
N PRO A 255 9.03 -2.82 15.59
CA PRO A 255 7.93 -3.72 15.91
C PRO A 255 8.15 -4.50 17.22
N PHE A 256 9.39 -4.69 17.64
CA PHE A 256 9.78 -5.48 18.81
C PHE A 256 9.90 -4.65 20.10
N ARG A 257 9.97 -3.33 19.98
CA ARG A 257 10.01 -2.41 21.14
C ARG A 257 8.61 -2.16 21.70
N LYS A 258 8.56 -1.60 22.92
CA LYS A 258 7.31 -1.07 23.48
C LYS A 258 6.78 0.04 22.56
N GLN A 259 5.51 -0.09 22.16
CA GLN A 259 4.88 0.86 21.25
C GLN A 259 4.51 2.14 21.99
N ARG A 260 4.64 3.28 21.30
CA ARG A 260 4.21 4.61 21.78
C ARG A 260 2.71 4.79 21.50
N ASP A 261 2.11 5.82 22.09
CA ASP A 261 0.75 6.25 21.72
C ASP A 261 0.81 6.91 20.33
N TYR A 262 0.46 6.15 19.28
CA TYR A 262 0.69 6.49 17.88
C TYR A 262 0.18 7.88 17.48
N TRP A 263 -0.91 8.32 18.09
CA TRP A 263 -1.65 9.53 17.72
C TRP A 263 -1.29 10.75 18.56
N ARG A 264 -0.22 10.64 19.35
CA ARG A 264 0.37 11.75 20.09
C ARG A 264 1.72 12.11 19.52
N GLN A 265 1.96 13.40 19.42
CA GLN A 265 3.30 13.92 19.17
C GLN A 265 4.24 13.56 20.33
N PRO A 266 5.57 13.62 20.14
CA PRO A 266 6.53 13.30 21.20
C PRO A 266 6.40 14.17 22.47
N ASP A 267 5.83 15.36 22.35
CA ASP A 267 5.51 16.27 23.47
C ASP A 267 4.18 15.93 24.19
N GLY A 268 3.41 14.98 23.66
CA GLY A 268 2.14 14.50 24.23
C GLY A 268 0.88 15.11 23.62
N GLU A 269 0.98 16.10 22.73
CA GLU A 269 -0.17 16.70 22.07
C GLU A 269 -0.85 15.74 21.07
N LEU A 270 -2.18 15.78 20.99
CA LEU A 270 -2.93 14.96 20.03
C LEU A 270 -2.75 15.50 18.61
N SER A 271 -2.45 14.62 17.65
CA SER A 271 -2.42 14.96 16.24
C SER A 271 -3.85 15.03 15.68
N GLY A 272 -4.45 16.21 15.68
CA GLY A 272 -5.76 16.44 15.08
C GLY A 272 -5.76 17.66 14.17
N ARG A 273 -6.55 17.63 13.10
CA ARG A 273 -7.02 18.88 12.48
C ARG A 273 -8.18 19.42 13.30
N GLU A 274 -8.14 20.69 13.66
CA GLU A 274 -9.39 21.41 13.89
C GLU A 274 -10.20 21.34 12.58
N ARG A 275 -11.44 20.83 12.60
CA ARG A 275 -12.31 20.85 11.42
C ARG A 275 -12.59 22.30 11.02
N LYS A 276 -11.73 22.90 10.20
CA LYS A 276 -12.08 24.08 9.45
C LYS A 276 -12.93 23.62 8.26
N HIS A 277 -14.23 23.86 8.34
CA HIS A 277 -15.15 23.73 7.21
C HIS A 277 -14.64 24.64 6.07
N THR A 278 -13.90 24.09 5.12
CA THR A 278 -13.55 24.79 3.88
C THR A 278 -14.44 24.25 2.77
N ALA A 279 -15.65 24.81 2.70
CA ALA A 279 -16.43 24.77 1.47
C ALA A 279 -15.71 25.65 0.43
N GLY A 280 -15.17 25.03 -0.63
CA GLY A 280 -14.76 25.74 -1.84
C GLY A 280 -13.26 25.96 -2.04
N SER A 281 -12.48 24.89 -2.16
CA SER A 281 -11.18 24.95 -2.85
C SER A 281 -11.24 24.19 -4.19
N ARG A 282 -10.58 24.72 -5.23
CA ARG A 282 -10.52 24.11 -6.59
C ARG A 282 -9.76 22.76 -6.63
N ASN A 283 -9.29 22.26 -5.48
CA ASN A 283 -8.46 21.06 -5.32
C ASN A 283 -9.22 19.82 -4.80
N HIS A 284 -10.55 19.87 -4.70
CA HIS A 284 -11.36 18.76 -4.20
C HIS A 284 -11.68 17.71 -5.28
N LEU A 285 -11.51 16.44 -4.92
CA LEU A 285 -12.09 15.27 -5.57
C LEU A 285 -13.57 15.16 -5.12
N ALA A 286 -14.45 15.97 -5.71
CA ALA A 286 -15.89 15.89 -5.39
C ALA A 286 -16.42 14.46 -5.62
N GLU A 287 -17.39 14.06 -4.78
CA GLU A 287 -18.07 12.74 -4.77
C GLU A 287 -18.63 12.32 -6.13
#